data_AF-A0A661JPZ3-F1
#
_entry.id   AF-A0A661JPZ3-F1
#
_cell.length_a   1.000
_cell.length_b   1.000
_cell.length_c   1.000
_cell.angle_alpha   90.00
_cell.angle_beta   90.00
_cell.angle_gamma   90.00
#
_symmetry.space_group_name_H-M   'P 1'
#
loop_
_entity.id
_entity.type
_entity.pdbx_description
1 polymer ?
#
loop_
_entity_poly.entity_id
_entity_poly.type
_entity_poly.pdbx_seq_one_letter_code
_entity_poly.pdbx_strand_id
1 'polypeptide(L)' 'MILRSIRLQNWRCFIDEITVGPFSERLNVIHAPNATGKSTLFEALRRGILDSHRVGGREMEAIRPWGRVLAPYV' A
#
# COMPACT_ATOMS: atom_id res chain seq x y z
N MET A 1 -4.49 8.72 -16.70
CA MET A 1 -4.65 8.79 -15.23
C MET A 1 -3.30 9.20 -14.64
N ILE A 2 -3.25 10.25 -13.81
CA ILE A 2 -2.02 10.70 -13.12
C ILE A 2 -2.17 10.38 -11.62
N LEU A 3 -1.22 9.65 -11.05
CA LEU A 3 -1.21 9.31 -9.61
C LEU A 3 -0.76 10.53 -8.80
N ARG A 4 -1.61 11.03 -7.89
CA ARG A 4 -1.32 12.22 -7.07
C ARG A 4 -0.73 11.90 -5.70
N SER A 5 -1.17 10.81 -5.09
CA SER A 5 -0.72 10.34 -3.78
C SER A 5 -1.12 8.87 -3.58
N ILE A 6 -0.43 8.18 -2.68
CA ILE A 6 -0.83 6.87 -2.16
C ILE A 6 -1.13 7.05 -0.68
N ARG A 7 -2.32 6.66 -0.22
CA ARG A 7 -2.64 6.58 1.21
C ARG A 7 -2.88 5.12 1.56
N LEU A 8 -2.32 4.65 2.66
CA LEU A 8 -2.56 3.29 3.13
C LEU A 8 -2.55 3.22 4.65
N GLN A 9 -3.28 2.25 5.19
CA GLN A 9 -3.35 1.93 6.61
C GLN A 9 -3.52 0.41 6.77
N ASN A 10 -3.06 -0.14 7.90
CA ASN A 10 -3.25 -1.55 8.24
C ASN A 10 -2.75 -2.50 7.13
N TRP A 11 -1.62 -2.18 6.52
CA TRP A 11 -1.06 -2.91 5.39
C TRP A 11 0.33 -3.48 5.73
N ARG A 12 0.39 -4.75 6.10
CA ARG A 12 1.62 -5.44 6.52
C ARG A 12 2.44 -4.65 7.56
N CYS A 13 3.54 -4.02 7.14
CA CYS A 13 4.45 -3.23 7.99
C CYS A 13 3.95 -1.80 8.26
N PHE A 14 2.92 -1.33 7.54
CA PHE A 14 2.30 -0.02 7.75
C PHE A 14 1.07 -0.20 8.63
N ILE A 15 1.26 -0.04 9.94
CA ILE A 15 0.18 -0.17 10.92
C ILE A 15 -0.63 1.13 10.94
N ASP A 16 0.07 2.26 11.13
CA ASP A 16 -0.54 3.59 11.12
C ASP A 16 -0.86 4.06 9.69
N GLU A 17 -1.75 5.04 9.60
CA GLU A 17 -2.04 5.68 8.32
C GLU A 17 -0.80 6.43 7.81
N ILE A 18 -0.41 6.17 6.57
CA ILE A 18 0.64 6.91 5.89
C ILE A 18 0.13 7.46 4.56
N THR A 19 0.64 8.63 4.18
CA THR A 19 0.43 9.21 2.85
C THR A 19 1.78 9.46 2.19
N VAL A 20 1.95 8.93 0.97
CA VAL A 20 3.12 9.17 0.12
C VAL A 20 2.71 10.11 -1.00
N GLY A 21 3.29 11.31 -1.00
CA GLY A 21 2.98 12.38 -1.94
C GLY A 21 3.12 13.76 -1.29
N PRO A 22 2.70 14.84 -1.98
CA PRO A 22 2.14 14.83 -3.33
C PRO A 22 3.19 14.43 -4.39
N PHE A 23 2.75 13.69 -5.41
CA PHE A 23 3.58 13.36 -6.56
C PHE A 23 3.58 14.49 -7.60
N SER A 24 4.72 14.67 -8.24
CA SER A 24 4.86 15.46 -9.45
C SER A 24 4.13 14.81 -10.62
N GLU A 25 3.64 15.61 -11.56
CA GLU A 25 3.07 15.12 -12.83
C GLU A 25 4.14 14.59 -13.81
N ARG A 26 5.42 14.71 -13.44
CA ARG A 26 6.57 14.19 -14.18
C ARG A 26 7.10 12.91 -13.55
N LEU A 27 8.41 12.80 -13.38
CA LEU A 27 9.07 11.65 -12.78
C LEU A 27 9.14 11.81 -11.26
N ASN A 28 8.79 10.75 -10.54
CA ASN A 28 8.94 10.65 -9.08
C ASN A 28 9.86 9.47 -8.75
N VAL A 29 10.73 9.62 -7.76
CA VAL A 29 11.62 8.55 -7.28
C VAL A 29 11.34 8.31 -5.81
N ILE A 30 10.97 7.07 -5.47
CA ILE A 30 10.78 6.64 -4.08
C ILE A 30 12.04 5.89 -3.64
N HIS A 31 12.77 6.47 -2.69
CA HIS A 31 14.00 5.90 -2.13
C HIS A 31 13.83 5.65 -0.63
N ALA A 32 14.34 4.51 -0.17
CA ALA A 32 14.42 4.14 1.25
C ALA A 32 15.42 2.98 1.41
N PRO A 33 15.99 2.76 2.60
CA PRO A 33 16.77 1.57 2.90
C PRO A 33 16.03 0.25 2.63
N ASN A 34 16.79 -0.85 2.61
CA ASN A 34 16.19 -2.18 2.50
C ASN A 34 15.30 -2.48 3.72
N ALA A 35 14.27 -3.30 3.50
CA ALA A 35 13.28 -3.67 4.51
C ALA A 35 12.42 -2.53 5.09
N THR A 36 12.52 -1.28 4.61
CA THR A 36 11.65 -0.16 5.02
C THR A 36 10.19 -0.27 4.51
N GLY A 37 9.85 -1.33 3.75
CA GLY A 37 8.50 -1.51 3.21
C GLY A 37 8.25 -0.89 1.83
N LYS A 38 9.30 -0.46 1.12
CA LYS A 38 9.17 0.10 -0.23
C LYS A 38 8.52 -0.88 -1.23
N SER A 39 8.91 -2.17 -1.23
CA SER A 39 8.24 -3.17 -2.07
C SER A 39 6.79 -3.41 -1.66
N THR A 40 6.51 -3.35 -0.36
CA THR A 40 5.16 -3.45 0.22
C THR A 40 4.26 -2.30 -0.25
N LEU A 41 4.79 -1.07 -0.33
CA LEU A 41 4.08 0.11 -0.83
C LEU A 41 3.66 -0.07 -2.29
N PHE A 42 4.57 -0.56 -3.16
CA PHE A 42 4.23 -0.81 -4.57
C PHE A 42 3.26 -1.97 -4.74
N GLU A 43 3.30 -2.98 -3.87
CA GLU A 43 2.28 -4.04 -3.84
C GLU A 43 0.91 -3.45 -3.48
N ALA A 44 0.84 -2.57 -2.48
CA ALA A 44 -0.38 -1.87 -2.09
C ALA A 44 -0.94 -1.02 -3.25
N LEU A 45 -0.10 -0.25 -3.92
CA LEU A 45 -0.47 0.52 -5.11
C LEU A 45 -1.05 -0.37 -6.22
N ARG A 46 -0.38 -1.49 -6.52
CA ARG A 46 -0.84 -2.42 -7.55
C ARG A 46 -2.22 -2.97 -7.23
N ARG A 47 -2.43 -3.40 -5.98
CA ARG A 47 -3.71 -3.98 -5.52
C ARG A 47 -4.81 -2.91 -5.47
N GLY A 48 -4.54 -1.72 -4.95
CA GLY A 48 -5.54 -0.64 -4.89
C GLY A 48 -6.04 -0.16 -6.25
N ILE A 49 -5.25 -0.30 -7.31
CA ILE A 49 -5.64 0.09 -8.68
C ILE A 49 -6.27 -1.08 -9.47
N LEU A 50 -5.71 -2.28 -9.34
CA LEU A 50 -6.05 -3.40 -10.23
C LEU A 50 -7.01 -4.43 -9.60
N ASP A 51 -7.04 -4.52 -8.27
CA ASP A 51 -7.90 -5.48 -7.61
C ASP A 51 -9.31 -4.90 -7.47
N SER A 52 -10.33 -5.67 -7.85
CA SER A 52 -11.73 -5.29 -7.63
C SER A 52 -12.02 -5.27 -6.13
N HIS A 53 -12.82 -4.31 -5.61
CA HIS A 53 -13.23 -4.23 -4.20
C HIS A 53 -13.87 -5.51 -3.60
N ARG A 54 -14.07 -6.55 -4.41
CA ARG A 54 -14.59 -7.87 -4.04
C ARG A 54 -13.52 -8.91 -3.68
N VAL A 55 -12.23 -8.55 -3.55
CA VAL A 55 -11.22 -9.52 -3.10
C VAL A 55 -11.53 -9.98 -1.69
N GLY A 56 -11.99 -11.22 -1.56
CA GLY A 56 -12.24 -11.92 -0.30
C GLY A 56 -11.51 -13.26 -0.29
N GLY A 57 -11.01 -13.68 0.88
CA GLY A 57 -10.33 -14.97 1.08
C GLY A 57 -8.82 -14.87 1.27
N ARG A 58 -8.06 -15.89 0.82
CA ARG A 58 -6.60 -16.07 1.06
C ARG A 58 -5.73 -14.86 0.66
N GLU A 59 -6.18 -14.06 -0.31
CA GLU A 59 -5.47 -12.86 -0.75
C GLU A 59 -5.55 -11.70 0.26
N MET A 60 -6.60 -11.62 1.08
CA MET A 60 -6.70 -10.69 2.20
C MET A 60 -5.78 -11.07 3.36
N GLU A 61 -5.64 -12.37 3.65
CA GLU A 61 -4.74 -12.84 4.72
C GLU A 61 -3.26 -12.53 4.44
N ALA A 62 -2.85 -12.53 3.17
CA ALA A 62 -1.50 -12.16 2.76
C ALA A 62 -1.18 -10.65 2.91
N ILE A 63 -2.20 -9.82 3.11
CA ILE A 63 -2.06 -8.36 3.24
C ILE A 63 -2.21 -7.90 4.70
N ARG A 64 -2.88 -8.70 5.54
CA ARG A 64 -3.14 -8.36 6.93
C ARG A 64 -1.85 -7.94 7.67
N PRO A 65 -1.93 -6.96 8.58
CA PRO A 65 -0.83 -6.60 9.46
C PRO A 65 -0.34 -7.82 10.23
N TRP A 66 0.97 -7.95 10.37
CA TRP A 66 1.54 -9.05 11.14
C TRP A 66 1.10 -8.95 12.60
N GLY A 67 0.47 -10.02 13.10
CA GLY A 67 0.07 -10.16 14.50
C GLY A 67 -1.22 -9.44 14.91
N ARG A 68 -2.01 -8.86 14.00
CA ARG A 68 -3.30 -8.22 14.33
C ARG A 68 -4.39 -8.49 13.29
N VAL A 69 -5.64 -8.61 13.76
CA VAL A 69 -6.82 -8.75 12.90
C VAL A 69 -7.38 -7.37 12.57
N LEU A 70 -6.72 -6.66 11.65
CA LEU A 70 -7.20 -5.38 11.11
C LEU A 70 -7.42 -5.52 9.60
N ALA A 71 -8.48 -4.89 9.10
CA ALA A 71 -8.78 -4.84 7.67
C ALA A 71 -7.84 -3.82 6.99
N PRO A 72 -7.10 -4.21 5.93
CA PRO A 72 -6.26 -3.30 5.17
C PRO A 72 -7.06 -2.23 4.43
N TYR A 73 -6.53 -1.02 4.33
CA TYR A 73 -7.09 0.10 3.56
C TYR A 73 -6.00 0.72 2.68
N VAL A 74 -6.31 0.94 1.40
CA VAL A 74 -5.43 1.58 0.40
C VAL A 74 -6.25 2.26 -0.68
#